data_AF-A0A7V8EIX0-F1
#
_entry.id   AF-A0A7V8EIX0-F1
#
_cell.length_a   1.000
_cell.length_b   1.000
_cell.length_c   1.000
_cell.angle_alpha   90.00
_cell.angle_beta   90.00
_cell.angle_gamma   90.00
#
_symmetry.space_group_name_H-M   'P 1'
#
loop_
_entity.id
_entity.type
_entity.pdbx_description
1 polymer ?
#
loop_
_entity_poly.entity_id
_entity_poly.type
_entity_poly.pdbx_seq_one_letter_code
_entity_poly.pdbx_strand_id
1 'polypeptide(L)'
;MPIDESNQAEFDDLHSQIHDAIRADHDVRWKQTVGGFGSQREPEQGMFVKTGPHGDSIRGSIGWVAQVRRKQGLFGSDNYILCHAGKKGWLMQHSNNVFYPLTPAEVALVRPYFADCLPENETFPNGITLGTEESRAFGFFIDPPEGFQTRSGEGASMRMTTIGPDGSKTVTDTVFV
;
A
#
# COMPACT_ATOMS: atom_id res chain seq x y z
N MET A 1 -8.27 12.30 -6.99
CA MET A 1 -9.68 12.61 -7.34
C MET A 1 -10.43 11.30 -7.51
N PRO A 2 -11.72 11.22 -7.14
CA PRO A 2 -12.49 10.00 -7.30
C PRO A 2 -12.59 9.58 -8.78
N ILE A 3 -12.87 8.29 -8.98
CA ILE A 3 -13.36 7.72 -10.25
C ILE A 3 -14.60 8.53 -10.67
N ASP A 4 -14.83 8.67 -11.97
CA ASP A 4 -16.07 9.25 -12.48
C ASP A 4 -17.28 8.60 -11.77
N GLU A 5 -18.21 9.40 -11.24
CA GLU A 5 -19.38 8.89 -10.51
C GLU A 5 -20.18 7.90 -11.36
N SER A 6 -20.10 8.04 -12.70
CA SER A 6 -20.77 7.16 -13.66
C SER A 6 -20.32 5.69 -13.60
N ASN A 7 -19.06 5.42 -13.24
CA ASN A 7 -18.48 4.06 -13.28
C ASN A 7 -18.14 3.54 -11.88
N GLN A 8 -18.52 4.29 -10.85
CA GLN A 8 -18.15 3.97 -9.48
C GLN A 8 -18.79 2.67 -8.99
N ALA A 9 -20.08 2.48 -9.25
CA ALA A 9 -20.81 1.28 -8.84
C ALA A 9 -20.22 0.01 -9.48
N GLU A 10 -19.81 0.09 -10.75
CA GLU A 10 -19.16 -1.01 -11.45
C GLU A 10 -17.79 -1.35 -10.84
N PHE A 11 -17.01 -0.33 -10.46
CA PHE A 11 -15.73 -0.55 -9.79
C PHE A 11 -15.90 -1.17 -8.40
N ASP A 12 -16.91 -0.73 -7.65
CA ASP A 12 -17.22 -1.26 -6.32
C ASP A 12 -17.70 -2.73 -6.40
N ASP A 13 -18.47 -3.09 -7.43
CA ASP A 13 -18.86 -4.48 -7.70
C ASP A 13 -17.66 -5.34 -8.10
N LEU A 14 -16.84 -4.87 -9.04
CA LEU A 14 -15.61 -5.55 -9.44
C LEU A 14 -14.66 -5.75 -8.26
N HIS A 15 -14.51 -4.75 -7.40
CA HIS A 15 -13.73 -4.85 -6.18
C HIS A 15 -14.23 -5.99 -5.29
N SER A 16 -15.54 -6.06 -5.09
CA SER A 16 -16.19 -7.10 -4.27
C SER A 16 -15.95 -8.49 -4.86
N GLN A 17 -16.10 -8.64 -6.18
CA GLN A 17 -15.81 -9.89 -6.89
C GLN A 17 -14.35 -10.34 -6.70
N ILE A 18 -13.38 -9.42 -6.83
CA ILE A 18 -11.96 -9.72 -6.61
C ILE A 18 -11.70 -10.10 -5.15
N HIS A 19 -12.33 -9.40 -4.20
CA HIS A 19 -12.21 -9.72 -2.78
C HIS A 19 -12.71 -11.12 -2.46
N ASP A 20 -13.89 -11.48 -2.98
CA ASP A 20 -14.49 -12.80 -2.78
C ASP A 20 -13.67 -13.90 -3.45
N ALA A 21 -13.12 -13.66 -4.64
CA ALA A 21 -12.22 -14.59 -5.32
C ALA A 21 -10.95 -14.85 -4.50
N ILE A 22 -10.32 -13.80 -3.96
CA ILE A 22 -9.15 -13.93 -3.07
C ILE A 22 -9.49 -14.73 -1.82
N ARG A 23 -10.69 -14.52 -1.25
CA ARG A 23 -11.15 -15.23 -0.07
C ARG A 23 -11.43 -16.71 -0.37
N ALA A 24 -12.03 -17.02 -1.51
CA ALA A 24 -12.31 -18.38 -1.94
C ALA A 24 -11.01 -19.20 -2.12
N ASP A 25 -9.97 -18.57 -2.69
CA ASP A 25 -8.68 -19.20 -2.97
C ASP A 25 -7.56 -18.75 -2.00
N HIS A 26 -7.92 -18.43 -0.74
CA HIS A 26 -7.03 -17.76 0.21
C HIS A 26 -5.67 -18.45 0.36
N ASP A 27 -5.64 -19.77 0.55
CA ASP A 27 -4.39 -20.49 0.81
C ASP A 27 -3.41 -20.47 -0.37
N VAL A 28 -3.94 -20.35 -1.59
CA VAL A 28 -3.14 -20.20 -2.81
C VAL A 28 -2.70 -18.75 -2.95
N ARG A 29 -3.63 -17.80 -2.81
CA ARG A 29 -3.36 -16.37 -2.98
C ARG A 29 -2.42 -15.82 -1.91
N TRP A 30 -2.50 -16.32 -0.67
CA TRP A 30 -1.62 -15.96 0.43
C TRP A 30 -0.15 -16.32 0.16
N LYS A 31 0.11 -17.43 -0.54
CA LYS A 31 1.46 -17.84 -0.93
C LYS A 31 2.06 -16.96 -2.03
N GLN A 32 1.28 -16.09 -2.64
CA GLN A 32 1.71 -15.17 -3.68
C GLN A 32 1.83 -13.73 -3.17
N THR A 33 1.48 -13.46 -1.91
CA THR A 33 1.49 -12.09 -1.40
C THR A 33 2.88 -11.48 -1.35
N VAL A 34 2.96 -10.18 -1.62
CA VAL A 34 4.19 -9.39 -1.59
C VAL A 34 4.10 -8.32 -0.51
N GLY A 35 5.25 -7.78 -0.11
CA GLY A 35 5.34 -6.83 0.99
C GLY A 35 4.95 -7.40 2.36
N GLY A 36 4.72 -6.53 3.34
CA GLY A 36 4.52 -6.89 4.75
C GLY A 36 5.82 -6.94 5.54
N PHE A 37 5.72 -6.79 6.87
CA PHE A 37 6.88 -6.83 7.75
C PHE A 37 7.56 -8.21 7.71
N GLY A 38 8.86 -8.24 7.40
CA GLY A 38 9.66 -9.46 7.32
C GLY A 38 9.45 -10.30 6.06
N SER A 39 8.66 -9.84 5.09
CA SER A 39 8.50 -10.56 3.82
C SER A 39 9.77 -10.48 2.98
N GLN A 40 10.14 -11.61 2.36
CA GLN A 40 11.22 -11.68 1.38
C GLN A 40 10.72 -11.49 -0.06
N ARG A 41 9.41 -11.35 -0.26
CA ARG A 41 8.80 -11.22 -1.59
C ARG A 41 8.52 -9.75 -1.88
N GLU A 42 9.36 -9.17 -2.73
CA GLU A 42 9.22 -7.79 -3.18
C GLU A 42 8.19 -7.69 -4.34
N PRO A 43 7.39 -6.63 -4.40
CA PRO A 43 6.58 -6.35 -5.58
C PRO A 43 7.43 -5.87 -6.76
N GLU A 44 6.89 -6.00 -7.96
CA GLU A 44 7.48 -5.49 -9.19
C GLU A 44 6.90 -4.12 -9.55
N GLN A 45 7.67 -3.34 -10.33
CA GLN A 45 7.20 -2.05 -10.82
C GLN A 45 5.94 -2.23 -11.67
N GLY A 46 4.90 -1.48 -11.34
CA GLY A 46 3.64 -1.56 -12.07
C GLY A 46 2.78 -2.78 -11.75
N MET A 47 3.19 -3.61 -10.79
CA MET A 47 2.39 -4.74 -10.34
C MET A 47 1.05 -4.22 -9.79
N PHE A 48 -0.05 -4.66 -10.37
CA PHE A 48 -1.37 -4.42 -9.81
C PHE A 48 -1.60 -5.31 -8.60
N VAL A 49 -2.04 -4.69 -7.50
CA VAL A 49 -2.22 -5.36 -6.22
C VAL A 49 -3.52 -4.93 -5.56
N LYS A 50 -4.03 -5.83 -4.72
CA LYS A 50 -5.05 -5.54 -3.72
C LYS A 50 -4.42 -5.48 -2.33
N THR A 51 -4.74 -4.47 -1.54
CA THR A 51 -4.39 -4.33 -0.12
C THR A 51 -5.64 -4.44 0.77
N GLY A 52 -5.45 -4.36 2.09
CA GLY A 52 -6.54 -4.14 3.03
C GLY A 52 -7.17 -2.75 2.85
N PRO A 53 -8.32 -2.48 3.47
CA PRO A 53 -8.88 -1.13 3.50
C PRO A 53 -7.87 -0.17 4.15
N HIS A 54 -7.72 1.01 3.56
CA HIS A 54 -6.87 2.08 4.09
C HIS A 54 -7.74 3.30 4.40
N GLY A 55 -7.86 3.65 5.68
CA GLY A 55 -8.89 4.56 6.17
C GLY A 55 -10.30 4.00 5.95
N ASP A 56 -11.27 4.89 5.68
CA ASP A 56 -12.69 4.52 5.49
C ASP A 56 -13.02 4.12 4.04
N SER A 57 -12.04 4.09 3.13
CA SER A 57 -12.29 3.89 1.71
C SER A 57 -11.82 2.52 1.23
N ILE A 58 -12.79 1.67 0.88
CA ILE A 58 -12.56 0.44 0.11
C ILE A 58 -11.86 0.73 -1.22
N ARG A 59 -12.04 1.95 -1.77
CA ARG A 59 -11.45 2.40 -3.05
C ARG A 59 -9.92 2.49 -3.00
N GLY A 60 -9.36 2.75 -1.81
CA GLY A 60 -7.91 2.80 -1.58
C GLY A 60 -7.25 1.43 -1.49
N SER A 61 -7.94 0.36 -1.91
CA SER A 61 -7.45 -1.00 -1.72
C SER A 61 -7.08 -1.74 -3.01
N ILE A 62 -7.29 -1.17 -4.20
CA ILE A 62 -6.74 -1.68 -5.47
C ILE A 62 -5.91 -0.59 -6.14
N GLY A 63 -4.68 -0.92 -6.53
CA GLY A 63 -3.74 0.01 -7.17
C GLY A 63 -2.58 -0.73 -7.80
N TRP A 64 -1.72 -0.03 -8.52
CA TRP A 64 -0.45 -0.56 -9.00
C TRP A 64 0.73 0.04 -8.22
N VAL A 65 1.79 -0.75 -8.05
CA VAL A 65 2.96 -0.36 -7.25
C VAL A 65 3.80 0.62 -8.05
N ALA A 66 3.77 1.89 -7.64
CA ALA A 66 4.51 2.95 -8.28
C ALA A 66 5.94 3.06 -7.75
N GLN A 67 6.16 2.95 -6.44
CA GLN A 67 7.48 3.13 -5.87
C GLN A 67 7.59 2.37 -4.55
N VAL A 68 8.78 1.89 -4.22
CA VAL A 68 9.12 1.24 -2.96
C VAL A 68 10.30 1.97 -2.32
N ARG A 69 10.06 2.57 -1.16
CA ARG A 69 11.12 3.19 -0.34
C ARG A 69 11.49 2.24 0.78
N ARG A 70 12.63 1.58 0.64
CA ARG A 70 13.07 0.50 1.53
C ARG A 70 13.29 1.02 2.94
N LYS A 71 12.83 0.26 3.94
CA LYS A 71 12.98 0.54 5.39
C LYS A 71 12.49 1.91 5.86
N GLN A 72 11.72 2.63 5.05
CA GLN A 72 11.25 3.98 5.31
C GLN A 72 9.79 4.03 5.81
N GLY A 73 9.15 2.88 5.97
CA GLY A 73 7.81 2.72 6.52
C GLY A 73 7.80 2.55 8.04
N LEU A 74 6.60 2.33 8.59
CA LEU A 74 6.40 2.06 10.02
C LEU A 74 7.18 0.81 10.46
N PHE A 75 7.77 0.85 11.66
CA PHE A 75 8.55 -0.26 12.22
C PHE A 75 9.73 -0.69 11.34
N GLY A 76 10.30 0.22 10.54
CA GLY A 76 11.34 -0.13 9.58
C GLY A 76 10.87 -1.08 8.46
N SER A 77 9.56 -1.19 8.22
CA SER A 77 9.03 -1.82 7.02
C SER A 77 9.37 -0.98 5.77
N ASP A 78 9.21 -1.57 4.59
CA ASP A 78 9.28 -0.78 3.37
C ASP A 78 8.02 0.06 3.22
N ASN A 79 8.19 1.19 2.54
CA ASN A 79 7.12 2.11 2.24
C ASN A 79 6.71 1.93 0.78
N TYR A 80 5.48 1.49 0.55
CA TYR A 80 4.94 1.18 -0.77
C TYR A 80 4.04 2.32 -1.21
N ILE A 81 4.38 2.94 -2.34
CA ILE A 81 3.54 3.98 -2.94
C ILE A 81 2.73 3.32 -4.04
N LEU A 82 1.42 3.23 -3.82
CA LEU A 82 0.48 2.70 -4.80
C LEU A 82 -0.19 3.85 -5.54
N CYS A 83 -0.31 3.72 -6.85
CA CYS A 83 -1.23 4.53 -7.63
C CYS A 83 -2.57 3.78 -7.71
N HIS A 84 -3.62 4.41 -7.23
CA HIS A 84 -4.96 3.85 -7.17
C HIS A 84 -5.84 4.38 -8.31
N ALA A 85 -6.90 3.63 -8.62
CA ALA A 85 -7.89 3.98 -9.64
C ALA A 85 -8.54 5.33 -9.33
N GLY A 86 -8.84 6.10 -10.38
CA GLY A 86 -9.40 7.45 -10.28
C GLY A 86 -8.95 8.40 -11.38
N LYS A 87 -9.63 9.55 -11.50
CA LYS A 87 -9.30 10.56 -12.51
C LYS A 87 -7.90 11.14 -12.22
N LYS A 88 -6.94 10.86 -13.12
CA LYS A 88 -5.49 11.14 -13.01
C LYS A 88 -4.71 10.25 -12.03
N GLY A 89 -5.31 9.12 -11.61
CA GLY A 89 -4.74 8.30 -10.54
C GLY A 89 -4.61 9.07 -9.24
N TRP A 90 -4.34 8.36 -8.15
CA TRP A 90 -3.93 9.03 -6.92
C TRP A 90 -2.95 8.16 -6.15
N LEU A 91 -1.91 8.82 -5.65
CA LEU A 91 -0.83 8.15 -4.95
C LEU A 91 -1.20 8.05 -3.47
N MET A 92 -1.01 6.86 -2.91
CA MET A 92 -1.15 6.61 -1.49
C MET A 92 0.06 5.86 -0.96
N GLN A 93 0.47 6.24 0.23
CA GLN A 93 1.49 5.56 1.00
C GLN A 93 0.89 4.38 1.79
N HIS A 94 1.50 3.21 1.67
CA HIS A 94 1.21 2.01 2.45
C HIS A 94 2.47 1.57 3.18
N SER A 95 2.35 1.30 4.48
CA SER A 95 3.47 0.85 5.31
C SER A 95 3.01 -0.32 6.15
N ASN A 96 3.85 -1.36 6.27
CA ASN A 96 3.49 -2.60 6.97
C ASN A 96 2.24 -3.33 6.40
N ASN A 97 1.91 -3.09 5.13
CA ASN A 97 0.81 -3.78 4.45
C ASN A 97 1.31 -4.99 3.67
N VAL A 98 0.50 -6.05 3.66
CA VAL A 98 0.64 -7.20 2.76
C VAL A 98 -0.26 -6.98 1.55
N PHE A 99 0.25 -7.31 0.37
CA PHE A 99 -0.43 -7.09 -0.89
C PHE A 99 -0.70 -8.42 -1.59
N TYR A 100 -1.91 -8.58 -2.13
CA TYR A 100 -2.28 -9.68 -3.01
C TYR A 100 -2.08 -9.23 -4.46
N PRO A 101 -1.15 -9.81 -5.21
CA PRO A 101 -1.06 -9.57 -6.65
C PRO A 101 -2.37 -9.92 -7.33
N LEU A 102 -2.83 -9.07 -8.25
CA LEU A 102 -3.97 -9.37 -9.11
C LEU A 102 -3.56 -10.36 -10.22
N THR A 103 -4.47 -11.25 -10.59
CA THR A 103 -4.25 -12.13 -11.76
C THR A 103 -4.33 -11.34 -13.06
N PRO A 104 -3.77 -11.82 -14.17
CA PRO A 104 -3.89 -11.15 -15.47
C PRO A 104 -5.34 -10.84 -15.89
N ALA A 105 -6.28 -11.72 -15.55
CA ALA A 105 -7.70 -11.52 -15.83
C ALA A 105 -8.29 -10.38 -14.97
N GLU A 106 -8.00 -10.37 -13.67
CA GLU A 106 -8.40 -9.29 -12.76
C GLU A 106 -7.78 -7.95 -13.19
N VAL A 107 -6.51 -7.96 -13.63
CA VAL A 107 -5.81 -6.79 -14.16
C VAL A 107 -6.53 -6.23 -15.38
N ALA A 108 -6.89 -7.08 -16.35
CA ALA A 108 -7.63 -6.64 -17.54
C ALA A 108 -8.95 -5.94 -17.19
N LEU A 109 -9.63 -6.39 -16.13
CA LEU A 109 -10.90 -5.81 -15.66
C LEU A 109 -10.70 -4.47 -14.93
N VAL A 110 -9.64 -4.32 -14.13
CA VAL A 110 -9.44 -3.08 -13.35
C VAL A 110 -8.77 -1.95 -14.15
N ARG A 111 -8.00 -2.28 -15.19
CA ARG A 111 -7.23 -1.30 -15.99
C ARG A 111 -8.05 -0.11 -16.51
N PRO A 112 -9.28 -0.28 -17.04
CA PRO A 112 -10.10 0.84 -17.53
C PRO A 112 -10.35 1.95 -16.49
N TYR A 113 -10.32 1.63 -15.20
CA TYR A 113 -10.57 2.59 -14.12
C TYR A 113 -9.35 3.48 -13.78
N PHE A 114 -8.21 3.25 -14.43
CA PHE A 114 -6.98 4.04 -14.26
C PHE A 114 -6.82 5.13 -15.31
N ALA A 115 -7.72 5.23 -16.30
CA ALA A 115 -7.60 6.18 -17.41
C ALA A 115 -6.17 6.14 -18.01
N ASP A 116 -5.51 7.29 -18.14
CA ASP A 116 -4.13 7.38 -18.66
C ASP A 116 -3.05 7.05 -17.63
N CYS A 117 -3.42 6.79 -16.37
CA CYS A 117 -2.50 6.55 -15.26
C CYS A 117 -2.20 5.06 -15.10
N LEU A 118 -1.73 4.46 -16.20
CA LEU A 118 -1.28 3.09 -16.26
C LEU A 118 0.23 2.97 -15.98
N PRO A 119 0.69 1.82 -15.45
CA PRO A 119 2.10 1.65 -15.11
C PRO A 119 3.08 1.91 -16.25
N GLU A 120 2.74 1.50 -17.47
CA GLU A 120 3.61 1.68 -18.64
C GLU A 120 3.84 3.15 -19.01
N ASN A 121 3.02 4.06 -18.50
CA ASN A 121 3.15 5.50 -18.72
C ASN A 121 3.98 6.20 -17.63
N GLU A 122 4.32 5.52 -16.53
CA GLU A 122 5.11 6.07 -15.44
C GLU A 122 6.60 5.88 -15.69
N THR A 123 7.32 7.00 -15.83
CA THR A 123 8.77 7.03 -16.11
C THR A 123 9.57 7.76 -15.02
N PHE A 124 8.91 8.17 -13.94
CA PHE A 124 9.43 9.01 -12.85
C PHE A 124 10.17 10.28 -13.29
N PRO A 125 9.76 11.00 -14.36
CA PRO A 125 10.54 12.11 -14.89
C PRO A 125 10.63 13.26 -13.87
N ASN A 126 9.60 13.39 -13.03
CA ASN A 126 9.56 14.34 -11.93
C ASN A 126 9.70 13.66 -10.57
N GLY A 127 9.86 12.33 -10.49
CA GLY A 127 9.78 11.60 -9.22
C GLY A 127 8.42 11.71 -8.52
N ILE A 128 8.26 10.97 -7.42
CA ILE A 128 7.02 10.89 -6.63
C ILE A 128 7.19 11.62 -5.29
N THR A 129 6.25 12.50 -4.94
CA THR A 129 6.17 13.21 -3.65
C THR A 129 5.05 12.65 -2.76
N LEU A 130 5.21 12.77 -1.44
CA LEU A 130 4.21 12.32 -0.44
C LEU A 130 3.66 13.48 0.40
N GLY A 131 3.68 14.70 -0.15
CA GLY A 131 3.08 15.88 0.48
C GLY A 131 3.90 17.14 0.29
N THR A 132 5.23 17.04 0.19
CA THR A 132 6.11 18.19 -0.06
C THR A 132 7.15 17.87 -1.15
N GLU A 133 7.70 18.90 -1.79
CA GLU A 133 8.70 18.72 -2.84
C GLU A 133 10.00 18.10 -2.33
N GLU A 134 10.34 18.30 -1.05
CA GLU A 134 11.52 17.74 -0.41
C GLU A 134 11.38 16.23 -0.19
N SER A 135 10.15 15.70 -0.19
CA SER A 135 9.88 14.26 -0.09
C SER A 135 9.94 13.53 -1.44
N ARG A 136 10.29 14.26 -2.52
CA ARG A 136 10.37 13.75 -3.89
C ARG A 136 11.47 12.71 -4.01
N ALA A 137 11.13 11.57 -4.60
CA ALA A 137 12.10 10.53 -4.85
C ALA A 137 11.92 9.92 -6.25
N PHE A 138 13.03 9.55 -6.86
CA PHE A 138 13.10 9.13 -8.26
C PHE A 138 13.41 7.64 -8.35
N GLY A 139 12.77 6.96 -9.30
CA GLY A 139 12.93 5.53 -9.53
C GLY A 139 11.98 4.66 -8.70
N PHE A 140 12.11 3.35 -8.92
CA PHE A 140 11.22 2.34 -8.34
C PHE A 140 11.65 1.92 -6.93
N PHE A 141 12.85 1.35 -6.77
CA PHE A 141 13.41 1.03 -5.45
C PHE A 141 14.32 2.16 -4.96
N ILE A 142 14.04 2.67 -3.77
CA ILE A 142 14.82 3.73 -3.14
C ILE A 142 15.30 3.24 -1.79
N ASP A 143 16.62 3.14 -1.65
CA ASP A 143 17.26 2.87 -0.37
C ASP A 143 17.15 4.08 0.57
N PRO A 144 17.20 3.87 1.90
CA PRO A 144 17.28 4.97 2.85
C PRO A 144 18.47 5.88 2.55
N PRO A 145 18.33 7.21 2.70
CA PRO A 145 19.49 8.10 2.61
C PRO A 145 20.50 7.78 3.72
N GLU A 146 21.75 8.17 3.51
CA GLU A 146 22.82 7.97 4.50
C GLU A 146 22.43 8.63 5.84
N GLY A 147 22.63 7.91 6.94
CA GLY A 147 22.25 8.36 8.28
C GLY A 147 20.75 8.32 8.57
N PHE A 148 19.93 7.75 7.69
CA PHE A 148 18.50 7.57 7.96
C PHE A 148 18.28 6.66 9.17
N GLN A 149 17.63 7.21 10.21
CA GLN A 149 17.17 6.44 11.34
C GLN A 149 15.74 5.98 11.08
N THR A 150 15.55 4.67 10.99
CA THR A 150 14.22 4.07 10.86
C THR A 150 13.35 4.54 12.01
N ARG A 151 12.16 5.08 11.72
CA ARG A 151 11.14 5.25 12.75
C ARG A 151 10.80 3.87 13.26
N SER A 152 11.25 3.59 14.49
CA SER A 152 11.06 2.31 15.16
C SER A 152 11.92 1.14 14.62
N GLY A 153 13.24 1.34 14.46
CA GLY A 153 14.23 0.23 14.32
C GLY A 153 14.63 -0.38 15.67
N GLU A 154 15.70 -1.19 15.75
CA GLU A 154 16.26 -1.70 17.03
C GLU A 154 16.29 -0.59 18.09
N GLY A 155 15.53 -0.75 19.19
CA GLY A 155 15.30 0.29 20.21
C GLY A 155 13.97 1.04 20.08
N ALA A 156 13.10 0.66 19.15
CA ALA A 156 11.73 1.14 19.06
C ALA A 156 10.93 0.77 20.30
N SER A 157 10.28 1.75 20.92
CA SER A 157 9.28 1.51 21.94
C SER A 157 7.90 1.92 21.45
N MET A 158 6.94 1.00 21.56
CA MET A 158 5.52 1.32 21.45
C MET A 158 4.97 1.42 22.87
N ARG A 159 4.47 2.60 23.23
CA ARG A 159 3.78 2.83 24.49
C ARG A 159 2.27 2.79 24.26
N MET A 160 1.64 1.68 24.64
CA MET A 160 0.19 1.52 24.61
C MET A 160 -0.40 1.90 25.97
N THR A 161 -1.45 2.73 25.98
CA THR A 161 -2.23 2.99 27.19
C THR A 161 -3.64 2.45 27.01
N THR A 162 -3.99 1.41 27.76
CA THR A 162 -5.34 0.86 27.83
C THR A 162 -6.09 1.53 28.97
N ILE A 163 -7.28 2.05 28.69
CA ILE A 163 -8.17 2.63 29.70
C ILE A 163 -9.29 1.63 29.98
N GLY A 164 -9.37 1.14 31.22
CA GLY A 164 -10.41 0.23 31.69
C GLY A 164 -11.76 0.92 31.88
N PRO A 165 -12.86 0.16 32.04
CA PRO A 165 -14.22 0.70 32.22
C PRO A 165 -14.38 1.56 33.48
N ASP A 166 -13.50 1.36 34.46
CA ASP A 166 -13.39 2.10 35.72
C ASP A 166 -12.45 3.31 35.63
N GLY A 167 -11.94 3.62 34.44
CA GLY A 167 -10.96 4.69 34.22
C GLY A 167 -9.53 4.32 34.62
N SER A 168 -9.27 3.08 35.05
CA SER A 168 -7.92 2.60 35.32
C SER A 168 -7.05 2.64 34.06
N LYS A 169 -5.79 3.04 34.19
CA LYS A 169 -4.85 3.12 33.06
C LYS A 169 -3.81 2.03 33.19
N THR A 170 -3.74 1.15 32.20
CA THR A 170 -2.65 0.18 32.06
C THR A 170 -1.72 0.68 30.95
N VAL A 171 -0.46 0.93 31.28
CA VAL A 171 0.57 1.31 30.31
C VAL A 171 1.40 0.08 29.99
N THR A 172 1.51 -0.27 28.71
CA THR A 172 2.39 -1.33 28.21
C THR A 172 3.43 -0.71 27.29
N ASP A 173 4.69 -0.83 27.67
CA ASP A 173 5.83 -0.44 26.82
C ASP A 173 6.36 -1.70 26.13
N THR A 174 6.12 -1.82 24.82
CA THR A 174 6.66 -2.90 24.00
C THR A 174 7.94 -2.41 23.33
N VAL A 175 9.05 -3.04 23.66
CA VAL A 175 10.34 -2.79 23.00
C VAL A 175 10.53 -3.85 21.93
N PHE A 176 10.73 -3.42 20.69
CA PHE A 176 11.10 -4.31 19.60
C PHE A 176 12.61 -4.47 19.60
N VAL A 177 13.06 -5.67 19.98
CA VAL A 177 14.48 -6.09 20.09
C VAL A 177 14.86 -6.93 18.88
#